data_AF-A0A7X7NZ86-F1
#
_entry.id   AF-A0A7X7NZ86-F1
#
_cell.length_a   1.000
_cell.length_b   1.000
_cell.length_c   1.000
_cell.angle_alpha   90.00
_cell.angle_beta   90.00
_cell.angle_gamma   90.00
#
_symmetry.space_group_name_H-M   'P 1'
#
loop_
_entity.id
_entity.type
_entity.pdbx_description
1 polymer ?
#
loop_
_entity_poly.entity_id
_entity_poly.type
_entity_poly.pdbx_seq_one_letter_code
_entity_poly.pdbx_strand_id
1 'polypeptide(L)'
;RVREIAGYGATGTVPQASMEALAEEVNGLIGELIQVANSSFGGRYIFGGTHTTMPPFKIKAQENDKIVEVQFINPDFVASNPDIAQMLDNTYNLEFEVEAGVTMDISSGKQTFHIDHEGNVSPGAIFNTLIQLRIDLENGDKEKTNQKLSIIDRHIDNILSERAVIGAKSKRMELAFNRFETYKVEIKDLLSKLEDVDYAEAMIRFKSQETVYQAALAASAKIIQPTLMDYLK
;
A
#
# COMPACT_ATOMS: atom_id res chain seq x y z
N ARG A 1 -15.03 -21.47 0.92
CA ARG A 1 -14.55 -22.80 0.49
C ARG A 1 -13.89 -23.64 1.59
N VAL A 2 -12.68 -23.33 2.08
CA VAL A 2 -12.02 -24.17 3.14
C VAL A 2 -12.95 -24.45 4.33
N ARG A 3 -13.68 -23.43 4.79
CA ARG A 3 -14.70 -23.57 5.85
C ARG A 3 -15.77 -24.61 5.52
N GLU A 4 -16.24 -24.67 4.28
CA GLU A 4 -17.22 -25.68 3.84
C GLU A 4 -16.60 -27.08 3.87
N ILE A 5 -15.34 -27.21 3.43
CA ILE A 5 -14.62 -28.48 3.46
C ILE A 5 -14.48 -28.99 4.90
N ALA A 6 -14.04 -28.12 5.82
CA ALA A 6 -13.96 -28.45 7.24
C ALA A 6 -15.34 -28.83 7.81
N GLY A 7 -16.40 -28.13 7.38
CA GLY A 7 -17.78 -28.41 7.79
C GLY A 7 -18.26 -29.78 7.33
N TYR A 8 -17.99 -30.14 6.08
CA TYR A 8 -18.34 -31.44 5.53
C TYR A 8 -17.50 -32.56 6.17
N GLY A 9 -16.18 -32.38 6.28
CA GLY A 9 -15.26 -33.35 6.87
C GLY A 9 -15.50 -33.61 8.36
N ALA A 10 -16.06 -32.64 9.08
CA ALA A 10 -16.48 -32.81 10.46
C ALA A 10 -17.71 -33.72 10.63
N THR A 11 -18.47 -34.00 9.56
CA THR A 11 -19.68 -34.84 9.67
C THR A 11 -19.34 -36.32 9.85
N GLY A 12 -20.07 -36.98 10.74
CA GLY A 12 -19.84 -38.38 11.15
C GLY A 12 -19.96 -39.42 10.04
N THR A 13 -20.56 -39.07 8.90
CA THR A 13 -20.96 -40.00 7.84
C THR A 13 -20.04 -40.00 6.62
N VAL A 14 -19.00 -39.16 6.58
CA VAL A 14 -18.11 -39.07 5.42
C VAL A 14 -17.19 -40.31 5.34
N PRO A 15 -17.14 -41.01 4.20
CA PRO A 15 -16.19 -42.08 3.96
C PRO A 15 -14.74 -41.57 3.88
N GLN A 16 -13.77 -42.40 4.29
CA GLN A 16 -12.34 -42.07 4.28
C GLN A 16 -11.85 -41.56 2.91
N ALA A 17 -12.19 -42.24 1.81
CA ALA A 17 -11.81 -41.82 0.46
C ALA A 17 -12.33 -40.42 0.09
N SER A 18 -13.49 -40.01 0.63
CA SER A 18 -14.02 -38.67 0.43
C SER A 18 -13.25 -37.63 1.25
N MET A 19 -12.82 -37.97 2.48
CA MET A 19 -11.98 -37.07 3.29
C MET A 19 -10.61 -36.86 2.67
N GLU A 20 -10.02 -37.90 2.07
CA GLU A 20 -8.78 -37.80 1.29
C GLU A 20 -8.93 -36.89 0.07
N ALA A 21 -10.04 -37.01 -0.67
CA ALA A 21 -10.31 -36.11 -1.81
C ALA A 21 -10.48 -34.65 -1.36
N LEU A 22 -11.13 -34.42 -0.21
CA LEU A 22 -11.24 -33.09 0.39
C LEU A 22 -9.90 -32.54 0.86
N ALA A 23 -9.03 -33.38 1.42
CA ALA A 23 -7.68 -33.00 1.80
C ALA A 23 -6.87 -32.54 0.58
N GLU A 24 -7.02 -33.22 -0.57
CA GLU A 24 -6.39 -32.80 -1.82
C GLU A 24 -6.89 -31.41 -2.29
N GLU A 25 -8.19 -31.15 -2.14
CA GLU A 25 -8.75 -29.83 -2.41
C GLU A 25 -8.17 -28.76 -1.48
N VAL A 26 -8.02 -29.05 -0.17
CA VAL A 26 -7.37 -28.14 0.78
C VAL A 26 -5.91 -27.89 0.40
N ASN A 27 -5.19 -28.91 -0.08
CA ASN A 27 -3.82 -28.77 -0.56
C ASN A 27 -3.73 -27.77 -1.74
N GLY A 28 -4.63 -27.87 -2.71
CA GLY A 28 -4.75 -26.91 -3.79
C GLY A 28 -5.02 -25.48 -3.29
N LEU A 29 -5.97 -25.33 -2.36
CA LEU A 29 -6.31 -24.03 -1.77
C LEU A 29 -5.16 -23.41 -0.97
N ILE A 30 -4.30 -24.22 -0.33
CA ILE A 30 -3.06 -23.73 0.29
C ILE A 30 -2.14 -23.14 -0.78
N GLY A 31 -1.96 -23.84 -1.90
CA GLY A 31 -1.17 -23.35 -3.04
C GLY A 31 -1.69 -22.02 -3.60
N GLU A 32 -3.01 -21.90 -3.79
CA GLU A 32 -3.65 -20.66 -4.21
C GLU A 32 -3.43 -19.53 -3.18
N LEU A 33 -3.58 -19.83 -1.89
CA LEU A 33 -3.36 -18.84 -0.84
C LEU A 33 -1.91 -18.36 -0.81
N ILE A 34 -0.92 -19.22 -1.08
CA ILE A 34 0.48 -18.82 -1.20
C ILE A 34 0.66 -17.86 -2.37
N GLN A 35 0.00 -18.09 -3.51
CA GLN A 35 0.05 -17.16 -4.65
C GLN A 35 -0.54 -15.80 -4.27
N VAL A 36 -1.68 -15.78 -3.57
CA VAL A 36 -2.30 -14.54 -3.08
C VAL A 36 -1.38 -13.84 -2.07
N ALA A 37 -0.78 -14.57 -1.14
CA ALA A 37 0.15 -14.01 -0.16
C ALA A 37 1.44 -13.46 -0.79
N ASN A 38 1.78 -13.94 -1.98
CA ASN A 38 2.87 -13.42 -2.81
C ASN A 38 2.38 -12.43 -3.89
N SER A 39 1.20 -11.81 -3.70
CA SER A 39 0.72 -10.77 -4.62
C SER A 39 1.70 -9.60 -4.68
N SER A 40 1.90 -9.08 -5.90
CA SER A 40 2.76 -7.92 -6.14
C SER A 40 2.02 -6.84 -6.94
N PHE A 41 2.38 -5.59 -6.68
CA PHE A 41 1.91 -4.43 -7.40
C PHE A 41 3.10 -3.55 -7.77
N GLY A 42 3.25 -3.21 -9.06
CA GLY A 42 4.40 -2.43 -9.53
C GLY A 42 5.76 -3.08 -9.26
N GLY A 43 5.83 -4.41 -9.25
CA GLY A 43 7.04 -5.17 -8.93
C GLY A 43 7.40 -5.24 -7.44
N ARG A 44 6.52 -4.74 -6.56
CA ARG A 44 6.67 -4.79 -5.10
C ARG A 44 5.65 -5.72 -4.47
N TYR A 45 6.11 -6.64 -3.62
CA TYR A 45 5.24 -7.54 -2.86
C TYR A 45 4.53 -6.79 -1.73
N ILE A 46 3.20 -6.87 -1.70
CA ILE A 46 2.37 -6.05 -0.79
C ILE A 46 2.29 -6.61 0.63
N PHE A 47 2.57 -7.90 0.79
CA PHE A 47 2.52 -8.60 2.09
C PHE A 47 3.90 -8.92 2.66
N GLY A 48 4.98 -8.35 2.09
CA GLY A 48 6.35 -8.63 2.55
C GLY A 48 6.90 -7.71 3.63
N GLY A 49 6.15 -6.67 4.02
CA GLY A 49 6.63 -5.68 4.99
C GLY A 49 7.74 -4.81 4.39
N THR A 50 8.75 -4.47 5.19
CA THR A 50 9.92 -3.63 4.83
C THR A 50 10.64 -4.11 3.57
N HIS A 51 10.65 -5.43 3.34
CA HIS A 51 11.26 -6.02 2.16
C HIS A 51 10.22 -6.38 1.11
N THR A 52 10.08 -5.49 0.13
CA THR A 52 9.07 -5.60 -0.94
C THR A 52 9.62 -6.16 -2.26
N THR A 53 10.91 -6.47 -2.36
CA THR A 53 11.56 -6.89 -3.61
C THR A 53 11.65 -8.41 -3.80
N MET A 54 11.19 -9.19 -2.81
CA MET A 54 11.21 -10.65 -2.84
C MET A 54 9.88 -11.24 -2.36
N PRO A 55 9.50 -12.44 -2.83
CA PRO A 55 8.27 -13.08 -2.39
C PRO A 55 8.32 -13.40 -0.89
N PRO A 56 7.32 -12.98 -0.10
CA PRO A 56 7.33 -13.18 1.35
C PRO A 56 7.10 -14.61 1.82
N PHE A 57 6.50 -15.47 0.99
CA PHE A 57 6.23 -16.85 1.37
C PHE A 57 6.82 -17.84 0.37
N LYS A 58 7.48 -18.88 0.87
CA LYS A 58 7.90 -20.04 0.07
C LYS A 58 7.44 -21.35 0.70
N ILE A 59 7.26 -22.36 -0.14
CA ILE A 59 7.14 -23.74 0.31
C ILE A 59 8.53 -24.18 0.76
N LYS A 60 8.66 -24.55 2.04
CA LYS A 60 9.92 -25.04 2.61
C LYS A 60 10.03 -26.56 2.48
N ALA A 61 8.92 -27.27 2.63
CA ALA A 61 8.86 -28.72 2.51
C ALA A 61 7.59 -29.17 1.78
N GLN A 62 7.74 -30.16 0.92
CA GLN A 62 6.66 -30.82 0.18
C GLN A 62 6.92 -32.33 0.16
N GLU A 63 5.91 -33.13 0.47
CA GLU A 63 5.98 -34.59 0.47
C GLU A 63 4.81 -35.15 -0.35
N ASN A 64 5.08 -36.00 -1.34
CA ASN A 64 4.04 -36.58 -2.22
C ASN A 64 3.06 -35.53 -2.78
N ASP A 65 3.59 -34.41 -3.29
CA ASP A 65 2.84 -33.25 -3.81
C ASP A 65 2.00 -32.46 -2.78
N LYS A 66 2.18 -32.74 -1.48
CA LYS A 66 1.49 -32.06 -0.39
C LYS A 66 2.41 -31.07 0.31
N ILE A 67 1.94 -29.84 0.47
CA ILE A 67 2.70 -28.76 1.12
C ILE A 67 2.77 -29.02 2.63
N VAL A 68 3.92 -29.40 3.17
CA VAL A 68 4.06 -29.74 4.60
C VAL A 68 4.46 -28.52 5.43
N GLU A 69 5.22 -27.60 4.85
CA GLU A 69 5.69 -26.41 5.55
C GLU A 69 5.77 -25.20 4.62
N VAL A 70 5.22 -24.07 5.07
CA VAL A 70 5.35 -22.76 4.42
C VAL A 70 6.21 -21.88 5.31
N GLN A 71 7.26 -21.28 4.74
CA GLN A 71 8.17 -20.39 5.46
C GLN A 71 7.93 -18.94 5.03
N PHE A 72 7.77 -18.07 6.02
CA PHE A 72 7.88 -16.62 5.83
C PHE A 72 9.35 -16.23 5.64
N ILE A 73 9.64 -15.46 4.59
CA ILE A 73 10.97 -14.98 4.25
C ILE A 73 10.96 -13.46 4.32
N ASN A 74 11.78 -12.92 5.21
CA ASN A 74 12.15 -11.52 5.19
C ASN A 74 13.57 -11.41 5.80
N PRO A 75 14.52 -10.69 5.17
CA PRO A 75 15.87 -10.48 5.72
C PRO A 75 15.89 -9.85 7.12
N ASP A 76 14.91 -9.01 7.45
CA ASP A 76 14.77 -8.40 8.77
C ASP A 76 14.13 -9.34 9.80
N PHE A 77 13.62 -10.50 9.37
CA PHE A 77 12.95 -11.47 10.21
C PHE A 77 13.85 -12.67 10.51
N VAL A 78 14.09 -12.91 11.81
CA VAL A 78 14.90 -14.03 12.31
C VAL A 78 14.02 -14.92 13.16
N ALA A 79 13.59 -16.06 12.61
CA ALA A 79 12.66 -16.98 13.25
C ALA A 79 13.18 -17.58 14.59
N SER A 80 14.49 -17.55 14.84
CA SER A 80 15.10 -18.04 16.08
C SER A 80 15.13 -17.02 17.21
N ASN A 81 14.67 -15.79 16.97
CA ASN A 81 14.62 -14.76 18.00
C ASN A 81 13.51 -15.08 19.01
N PRO A 82 13.75 -14.96 20.34
CA PRO A 82 12.71 -15.17 21.34
C PRO A 82 11.54 -14.19 21.24
N ASP A 83 11.72 -12.98 20.68
CA ASP A 83 10.65 -11.98 20.52
C ASP A 83 10.17 -11.85 19.07
N ILE A 84 9.50 -12.91 18.60
CA ILE A 84 8.92 -12.98 17.24
C ILE A 84 7.89 -11.87 17.01
N ALA A 85 7.16 -11.45 18.05
CA ALA A 85 6.14 -10.42 17.96
C ALA A 85 6.75 -9.06 17.60
N GLN A 86 7.77 -8.64 18.36
CA GLN A 86 8.47 -7.39 18.09
C GLN A 86 9.20 -7.42 16.74
N MET A 87 9.80 -8.56 16.36
CA MET A 87 10.42 -8.69 15.05
C MET A 87 9.43 -8.46 13.91
N LEU A 88 8.24 -9.05 14.00
CA LEU A 88 7.21 -8.86 12.97
C LEU A 88 6.64 -7.45 13.01
N ASP A 89 6.52 -6.79 14.16
CA ASP A 89 6.19 -5.36 14.20
C ASP A 89 7.20 -4.53 13.42
N ASN A 90 8.49 -4.73 13.64
CA ASN A 90 9.53 -4.01 12.90
C ASN A 90 9.51 -4.35 11.40
N THR A 91 9.31 -5.63 11.08
CA THR A 91 9.23 -6.12 9.70
C THR A 91 8.06 -5.50 8.94
N TYR A 92 6.94 -5.25 9.61
CA TYR A 92 5.75 -4.67 8.98
C TYR A 92 5.59 -3.18 9.23
N ASN A 93 6.54 -2.50 9.89
CA ASN A 93 6.43 -1.07 10.13
C ASN A 93 6.72 -0.27 8.86
N LEU A 94 5.70 -0.05 8.04
CA LEU A 94 5.76 0.69 6.79
C LEU A 94 4.98 2.00 6.92
N GLU A 95 5.60 3.00 7.54
CA GLU A 95 5.00 4.34 7.61
C GLU A 95 5.31 5.15 6.36
N PHE A 96 4.26 5.73 5.77
CA PHE A 96 4.35 6.70 4.69
C PHE A 96 3.81 8.05 5.15
N GLU A 97 4.56 9.11 4.88
CA GLU A 97 4.08 10.47 5.07
C GLU A 97 3.05 10.79 3.98
N VAL A 98 1.80 10.98 4.40
CA VAL A 98 0.68 11.27 3.49
C VAL A 98 0.35 12.75 3.44
N GLU A 99 0.71 13.50 4.48
CA GLU A 99 0.61 14.96 4.56
C GLU A 99 1.76 15.47 5.42
N ALA A 100 2.08 16.76 5.34
CA ALA A 100 3.18 17.33 6.13
C ALA A 100 3.00 17.02 7.63
N GLY A 101 3.92 16.21 8.18
CA GLY A 101 3.90 15.77 9.58
C GLY A 101 2.87 14.68 9.92
N VAL A 102 2.21 14.08 8.93
CA VAL A 102 1.19 13.03 9.11
C VAL A 102 1.65 11.75 8.43
N THR A 103 2.02 10.74 9.21
CA THR A 103 2.33 9.40 8.71
C THR A 103 1.13 8.46 8.77
N MET A 104 1.14 7.46 7.90
CA MET A 104 0.18 6.36 7.84
C MET A 104 0.93 5.05 7.61
N ASP A 105 0.69 4.07 8.47
CA ASP A 105 1.12 2.70 8.22
C ASP A 105 0.33 2.10 7.05
N ILE A 106 1.02 1.55 6.06
CA ILE A 106 0.40 0.93 4.87
C ILE A 106 0.56 -0.59 4.83
N SER A 107 1.15 -1.19 5.86
CA SER A 107 1.28 -2.64 5.93
C SER A 107 -0.05 -3.33 6.16
N SER A 108 -0.15 -4.58 5.67
CA SER A 108 -1.35 -5.42 5.81
C SER A 108 -1.05 -6.92 6.01
N GLY A 109 0.22 -7.33 5.92
CA GLY A 109 0.61 -8.74 5.96
C GLY A 109 0.69 -9.35 7.37
N LYS A 110 1.00 -8.57 8.41
CA LYS A 110 1.12 -9.06 9.79
C LYS A 110 -0.18 -9.69 10.28
N GLN A 111 -1.26 -8.90 10.33
CA GLN A 111 -2.56 -9.31 10.86
C GLN A 111 -3.19 -10.45 10.05
N THR A 112 -2.97 -10.44 8.74
CA THR A 112 -3.53 -11.42 7.81
C THR A 112 -2.89 -12.80 7.94
N PHE A 113 -1.56 -12.88 8.02
CA PHE A 113 -0.83 -14.14 7.86
C PHE A 113 -0.08 -14.61 9.11
N HIS A 114 0.10 -13.75 10.11
CA HIS A 114 1.00 -14.03 11.25
C HIS A 114 0.30 -14.02 12.60
N ILE A 115 -1.03 -13.91 12.63
CA ILE A 115 -1.82 -13.96 13.87
C ILE A 115 -2.57 -15.27 13.88
N ASP A 116 -2.41 -16.03 14.97
CA ASP A 116 -3.14 -17.27 15.17
C ASP A 116 -4.55 -17.02 15.73
N HIS A 117 -5.28 -18.12 15.88
CA HIS A 117 -6.64 -18.14 16.41
C HIS A 117 -6.80 -17.63 17.84
N GLU A 118 -5.73 -17.54 18.62
CA GLU A 118 -5.74 -17.05 20.00
C GLU A 118 -5.27 -15.60 20.08
N GLY A 119 -4.92 -14.99 18.93
CA GLY A 119 -4.37 -13.64 18.85
C GLY A 119 -2.86 -13.60 19.07
N ASN A 120 -2.19 -14.75 19.17
CA ASN A 120 -0.75 -14.80 19.33
C ASN A 120 -0.06 -14.63 17.98
N VAL A 121 1.15 -14.08 18.03
CA VAL A 121 1.98 -13.91 16.83
C VAL A 121 2.65 -15.24 16.49
N SER A 122 2.28 -15.83 15.37
CA SER A 122 2.84 -17.07 14.83
C SER A 122 3.06 -16.93 13.31
N PRO A 123 4.31 -17.03 12.81
CA PRO A 123 4.58 -16.87 11.39
C PRO A 123 3.82 -17.89 10.53
N GLY A 124 3.05 -17.39 9.56
CA GLY A 124 2.27 -18.25 8.67
C GLY A 124 1.13 -19.00 9.37
N ALA A 125 0.55 -18.45 10.44
CA ALA A 125 -0.49 -19.09 11.25
C ALA A 125 -1.66 -19.67 10.43
N ILE A 126 -2.12 -18.94 9.41
CA ILE A 126 -3.18 -19.42 8.51
C ILE A 126 -2.73 -20.63 7.70
N PHE A 127 -1.49 -20.63 7.17
CA PHE A 127 -0.94 -21.78 6.45
C PHE A 127 -0.82 -23.00 7.37
N ASN A 128 -0.30 -22.81 8.58
CA ASN A 128 -0.19 -23.87 9.57
C ASN A 128 -1.58 -24.46 9.89
N THR A 129 -2.60 -23.62 10.01
CA THR A 129 -3.98 -24.06 10.23
C THR A 129 -4.50 -24.92 9.09
N LEU A 130 -4.31 -24.49 7.84
CA LEU A 130 -4.78 -25.20 6.66
C LEU A 130 -4.03 -26.52 6.44
N ILE A 131 -2.73 -26.53 6.67
CA ILE A 131 -1.90 -27.74 6.62
C ILE A 131 -2.39 -28.75 7.67
N GLN A 132 -2.67 -28.29 8.89
CA GLN A 132 -3.22 -29.16 9.94
C GLN A 132 -4.62 -29.67 9.59
N LEU A 133 -5.50 -28.82 9.00
CA LEU A 133 -6.80 -29.27 8.51
C LEU A 133 -6.64 -30.38 7.47
N ARG A 134 -5.73 -30.25 6.51
CA ARG A 134 -5.46 -31.29 5.52
C ARG A 134 -5.04 -32.60 6.20
N ILE A 135 -4.10 -32.54 7.15
CA ILE A 135 -3.62 -33.71 7.89
C ILE A 135 -4.76 -34.36 8.69
N ASP A 136 -5.61 -33.57 9.34
CA ASP A 136 -6.76 -34.06 10.11
C ASP A 136 -7.77 -34.78 9.19
N LEU A 137 -8.01 -34.24 7.99
CA LEU A 137 -8.87 -34.87 6.97
C LEU A 137 -8.29 -36.18 6.44
N GLU A 138 -6.98 -36.22 6.18
CA GLU A 138 -6.28 -37.45 5.74
C GLU A 138 -6.33 -38.55 6.79
N ASN A 139 -6.20 -38.19 8.06
CA ASN A 139 -6.30 -39.14 9.17
C ASN A 139 -7.75 -39.52 9.50
N GLY A 140 -8.74 -38.88 8.88
CA GLY A 140 -10.15 -39.07 9.19
C GLY A 140 -10.53 -38.62 10.60
N ASP A 141 -9.76 -37.70 11.20
CA ASP A 141 -9.95 -37.20 12.55
C ASP A 141 -11.02 -36.10 12.56
N LYS A 142 -12.27 -36.54 12.72
CA LYS A 142 -13.45 -35.68 12.66
C LYS A 142 -13.52 -34.69 13.81
N GLU A 143 -13.04 -35.07 14.99
CA GLU A 143 -13.03 -34.19 16.16
C GLU A 143 -12.08 -33.01 15.94
N LYS A 144 -10.85 -33.27 15.49
CA LYS A 144 -9.90 -32.21 15.16
C LYS A 144 -10.36 -31.37 13.98
N THR A 145 -10.90 -32.00 12.93
CA THR A 145 -11.49 -31.29 11.78
C THR A 145 -12.60 -30.33 12.23
N ASN A 146 -13.47 -30.75 13.16
CA ASN A 146 -14.51 -29.90 13.72
C ASN A 146 -13.93 -28.73 14.54
N GLN A 147 -12.86 -28.94 15.29
CA GLN A 147 -12.17 -27.86 16.01
C GLN A 147 -11.58 -26.81 15.04
N LYS A 148 -11.12 -27.22 13.85
CA LYS A 148 -10.61 -26.29 12.83
C LYS A 148 -11.66 -25.32 12.30
N LEU A 149 -12.96 -25.62 12.39
CA LEU A 149 -14.02 -24.69 11.95
C LEU A 149 -13.95 -23.35 12.70
N SER A 150 -13.93 -23.39 14.04
CA SER A 150 -13.85 -22.17 14.86
C SER A 150 -12.54 -21.41 14.60
N ILE A 151 -11.47 -22.14 14.32
CA ILE A 151 -10.16 -21.56 14.03
C ILE A 151 -10.17 -20.84 12.66
N ILE A 152 -10.74 -21.47 11.64
CA ILE A 152 -10.88 -20.88 10.30
C ILE A 152 -11.77 -19.64 10.37
N ASP A 153 -12.85 -19.68 11.15
CA ASP A 153 -13.73 -18.53 11.34
C ASP A 153 -12.98 -17.33 11.93
N ARG A 154 -12.08 -17.56 12.90
CA ARG A 154 -11.22 -16.48 13.44
C ARG A 154 -10.24 -15.94 12.40
N HIS A 155 -9.66 -16.78 11.55
CA HIS A 155 -8.81 -16.32 10.44
C HIS A 155 -9.61 -15.48 9.43
N ILE A 156 -10.86 -15.87 9.13
CA ILE A 156 -11.76 -15.09 8.28
C ILE A 156 -12.05 -13.74 8.93
N ASP A 157 -12.35 -13.70 10.22
CA ASP A 157 -12.61 -12.47 10.96
C ASP A 157 -11.38 -11.55 10.99
N ASN A 158 -10.18 -12.09 11.17
CA ASN A 158 -8.92 -11.33 11.09
C ASN A 158 -8.75 -10.68 9.69
N ILE A 159 -9.01 -11.44 8.62
CA ILE A 159 -8.96 -10.92 7.25
C ILE A 159 -10.02 -9.83 7.04
N LEU A 160 -11.24 -10.02 7.53
CA LEU A 160 -12.32 -9.04 7.42
C LEU A 160 -12.00 -7.75 8.18
N SER A 161 -11.42 -7.87 9.38
CA SER A 161 -10.94 -6.75 10.18
C SER A 161 -9.85 -5.97 9.44
N GLU A 162 -8.84 -6.67 8.91
CA GLU A 162 -7.77 -6.04 8.13
C GLU A 162 -8.32 -5.35 6.86
N ARG A 163 -9.29 -5.96 6.17
CA ARG A 163 -9.97 -5.31 5.04
C ARG A 163 -10.68 -4.03 5.44
N ALA A 164 -11.29 -3.98 6.62
CA ALA A 164 -11.92 -2.76 7.13
C ALA A 164 -10.87 -1.67 7.44
N VAL A 165 -9.74 -2.04 8.05
CA VAL A 165 -8.62 -1.13 8.32
C VAL A 165 -8.05 -0.56 7.02
N ILE A 166 -7.80 -1.41 6.01
CA ILE A 166 -7.35 -0.97 4.67
C ILE A 166 -8.38 -0.05 4.03
N GLY A 167 -9.68 -0.35 4.18
CA GLY A 167 -10.76 0.53 3.70
C GLY A 167 -10.71 1.92 4.33
N ALA A 168 -10.49 2.00 5.64
CA ALA A 168 -10.33 3.28 6.34
C ALA A 168 -9.06 4.03 5.91
N LYS A 169 -7.93 3.32 5.78
CA LYS A 169 -6.66 3.87 5.27
C LYS A 169 -6.84 4.43 3.85
N SER A 170 -7.51 3.68 2.96
CA SER A 170 -7.84 4.11 1.60
C SER A 170 -8.71 5.37 1.60
N LYS A 171 -9.75 5.43 2.44
CA LYS A 171 -10.58 6.64 2.53
C LYS A 171 -9.80 7.86 3.01
N ARG A 172 -8.91 7.67 3.99
CA ARG A 172 -8.03 8.74 4.48
C ARG A 172 -7.07 9.22 3.40
N MET A 173 -6.50 8.32 2.60
CA MET A 173 -5.65 8.66 1.46
C MET A 173 -6.43 9.46 0.40
N GLU A 174 -7.67 9.06 0.10
CA GLU A 174 -8.55 9.77 -0.84
C GLU A 174 -8.83 11.22 -0.37
N LEU A 175 -9.11 11.42 0.93
CA LEU A 175 -9.32 12.74 1.50
C LEU A 175 -8.06 13.60 1.43
N ALA A 176 -6.89 13.03 1.75
CA ALA A 176 -5.60 13.73 1.65
C ALA A 176 -5.31 14.15 0.19
N PHE A 177 -5.54 13.24 -0.76
CA PHE A 177 -5.37 13.51 -2.19
C PHE A 177 -6.26 14.67 -2.66
N ASN A 178 -7.55 14.67 -2.30
CA ASN A 178 -8.47 15.75 -2.64
C ASN A 178 -8.01 17.09 -2.05
N ARG A 179 -7.46 17.08 -0.81
CA ARG A 179 -6.91 18.29 -0.20
C ARG A 179 -5.68 18.81 -0.93
N PHE A 180 -4.79 17.93 -1.40
CA PHE A 180 -3.64 18.34 -2.21
C PHE A 180 -4.02 18.94 -3.55
N GLU A 181 -5.06 18.43 -4.21
CA GLU A 181 -5.56 19.04 -5.44
C GLU A 181 -6.10 20.46 -5.18
N THR A 182 -6.77 20.69 -4.05
CA THR A 182 -7.16 22.05 -3.62
C THR A 182 -5.94 22.94 -3.37
N TYR A 183 -4.96 22.46 -2.59
CA TYR A 183 -3.74 23.23 -2.31
C TYR A 183 -2.95 23.58 -3.57
N LYS A 184 -2.91 22.67 -4.55
CA LYS A 184 -2.28 22.93 -5.84
C LYS A 184 -2.92 24.10 -6.58
N VAL A 185 -4.26 24.21 -6.57
CA VAL A 185 -4.98 25.34 -7.16
C VAL A 185 -4.69 26.62 -6.40
N GLU A 186 -4.75 26.59 -5.06
CA GLU A 186 -4.48 27.76 -4.22
C GLU A 186 -3.05 28.29 -4.39
N ILE A 187 -2.05 27.40 -4.40
CA ILE A 187 -0.65 27.77 -4.61
C ILE A 187 -0.46 28.37 -6.02
N LYS A 188 -1.14 27.82 -7.04
CA LYS A 188 -1.08 28.37 -8.39
C LYS A 188 -1.69 29.77 -8.48
N ASP A 189 -2.79 30.02 -7.77
CA ASP A 189 -3.42 31.34 -7.68
C ASP A 189 -2.52 32.35 -6.94
N LEU A 190 -1.90 31.94 -5.84
CA LEU A 190 -0.92 32.77 -5.13
C LEU A 190 0.30 33.10 -5.99
N LEU A 191 0.81 32.13 -6.75
CA LEU A 191 1.92 32.34 -7.66
C LEU A 191 1.55 33.36 -8.76
N SER A 192 0.38 33.19 -9.38
CA SER A 192 -0.17 34.14 -10.36
C SER A 192 -0.28 35.55 -9.79
N LYS A 193 -0.83 35.71 -8.58
CA LYS A 193 -0.93 37.03 -7.92
C LYS A 193 0.42 37.68 -7.60
N LEU A 194 1.47 36.89 -7.41
CA LEU A 194 2.80 37.40 -7.07
C LEU A 194 3.67 37.68 -8.30
N GLU A 195 3.58 36.85 -9.34
CA GLU A 195 4.45 36.90 -10.52
C GLU A 195 3.79 37.47 -11.77
N ASP A 196 2.46 37.34 -11.93
CA ASP A 196 1.82 37.79 -13.16
C ASP A 196 1.81 39.31 -13.23
N VAL A 197 2.18 39.84 -14.39
CA VAL A 197 2.17 41.27 -14.63
C VAL A 197 0.73 41.75 -14.80
N ASP A 198 0.36 42.80 -14.09
CA ASP A 198 -0.87 43.53 -14.41
C ASP A 198 -0.66 44.23 -15.77
N TYR A 199 -1.25 43.66 -16.83
CA TYR A 199 -1.12 44.18 -18.19
C TYR A 199 -1.61 45.62 -18.33
N ALA A 200 -2.61 46.05 -17.56
CA ALA A 200 -3.10 47.41 -17.62
C ALA A 200 -2.06 48.38 -17.05
N GLU A 201 -1.52 48.08 -15.86
CA GLU A 201 -0.45 48.90 -15.27
C GLU A 201 0.83 48.88 -16.12
N ALA A 202 1.25 47.70 -16.59
CA ALA A 202 2.41 47.55 -17.45
C ALA A 202 2.27 48.34 -18.77
N MET A 203 1.09 48.31 -19.39
CA MET A 203 0.82 49.06 -20.62
C MET A 203 0.84 50.58 -20.39
N ILE A 204 0.30 51.06 -19.27
CA ILE A 204 0.37 52.47 -18.88
C ILE A 204 1.83 52.90 -18.69
N ARG A 205 2.61 52.11 -17.93
CA ARG A 205 4.04 52.38 -17.72
C ARG A 205 4.82 52.39 -19.04
N PHE A 206 4.56 51.42 -19.90
CA PHE A 206 5.16 51.33 -21.24
C PHE A 206 4.82 52.55 -22.09
N LYS A 207 3.54 52.94 -22.17
CA LYS A 207 3.10 54.12 -22.94
C LYS A 207 3.65 55.43 -22.40
N SER A 208 3.76 55.55 -21.07
CA SER A 208 4.43 56.68 -20.43
C SER A 208 5.91 56.75 -20.82
N GLN A 209 6.65 55.63 -20.72
CA GLN A 209 8.05 55.55 -21.14
C GLN A 209 8.24 55.82 -22.64
N GLU A 210 7.36 55.30 -23.50
CA GLU A 210 7.35 55.58 -24.95
C GLU A 210 7.14 57.08 -25.21
N THR A 211 6.21 57.71 -24.51
CA THR A 211 5.93 59.15 -24.62
C THR A 211 7.15 59.97 -24.19
N VAL A 212 7.78 59.62 -23.07
CA VAL A 212 9.02 60.26 -22.59
C VAL A 212 10.16 60.08 -23.60
N TYR A 213 10.30 58.87 -24.16
CA TYR A 213 11.31 58.58 -25.18
C TYR A 213 11.11 59.42 -26.44
N GLN A 214 9.87 59.51 -26.95
CA GLN A 214 9.53 60.37 -28.09
C GLN A 214 9.80 61.86 -27.78
N ALA A 215 9.48 62.32 -26.57
CA ALA A 215 9.75 63.69 -26.14
C ALA A 215 11.27 63.96 -26.06
N ALA A 216 12.06 63.02 -25.54
CA ALA A 216 13.52 63.11 -25.50
C ALA A 216 14.11 63.19 -26.92
N LEU A 217 13.65 62.36 -27.85
CA LEU A 217 14.05 62.42 -29.27
C LEU A 217 13.73 63.79 -29.89
N ALA A 218 12.53 64.33 -29.65
CA ALA A 218 12.13 65.64 -30.15
C ALA A 218 12.97 66.78 -29.54
N ALA A 219 13.30 66.70 -28.24
CA ALA A 219 14.19 67.65 -27.58
C ALA A 219 15.62 67.57 -28.16
N SER A 220 16.16 66.36 -28.36
CA SER A 220 17.46 66.16 -29.00
C SER A 220 17.48 66.71 -30.43
N ALA A 221 16.43 66.51 -31.22
CA ALA A 221 16.32 67.07 -32.56
C ALA A 221 16.32 68.62 -32.56
N LYS A 222 15.69 69.26 -31.56
CA LYS A 222 15.75 70.72 -31.37
C LYS A 222 17.14 71.22 -30.97
N ILE A 223 17.88 70.48 -30.13
CA ILE A 223 19.25 70.83 -29.73
C ILE A 223 20.24 70.67 -30.90
N ILE A 224 20.04 69.65 -31.75
CA ILE A 224 20.91 69.36 -32.91
C ILE A 224 20.66 70.29 -34.10
N GLN A 225 19.63 71.15 -34.07
CA GLN A 225 19.48 72.22 -35.05
C GLN A 225 20.24 73.48 -34.59
N PRO A 226 21.46 73.78 -35.11
CA PRO A 226 22.04 75.10 -34.90
C PRO A 226 21.28 76.08 -35.79
N THR A 227 20.43 76.94 -35.22
CA THR A 227 20.07 78.15 -35.94
C THR A 227 21.28 79.07 -35.87
N LEU A 228 22.01 79.16 -36.99
CA LEU A 228 23.16 80.06 -37.22
C LEU A 228 22.92 81.53 -36.81
N MET A 229 21.68 81.90 -36.52
CA MET A 229 21.26 83.27 -36.19
C MET A 229 21.53 83.70 -34.75
N ASP A 230 21.75 82.76 -33.81
CA ASP A 230 22.07 83.09 -32.40
C ASP A 230 23.55 83.43 -32.16
N TYR A 231 24.43 83.14 -33.14
CA TYR A 231 25.86 83.46 -33.02
C TYR A 231 26.22 84.86 -33.61
N LEU A 232 25.26 85.57 -34.21
CA LEU A 232 25.46 86.90 -34.81
C LEU A 232 24.62 87.98 -34.10
N LYS A 233 24.96 88.28 -32.85
CA LYS A 233 24.71 89.59 -32.23
C LYS A 233 25.98 90.12 -31.58
#